data_AF-A0A098SA45-F1
#
_entry.id   AF-A0A098SA45-F1
#
_cell.length_a   1.000
_cell.length_b   1.000
_cell.length_c   1.000
_cell.angle_alpha   90.00
_cell.angle_beta   90.00
_cell.angle_gamma   90.00
#
_symmetry.space_group_name_H-M   'P 1'
#
loop_
_entity.id
_entity.type
_entity.pdbx_description
1 polymer ?
#
loop_
_entity_poly.entity_id
_entity_poly.type
_entity_poly.pdbx_seq_one_letter_code
_entity_poly.pdbx_strand_id
1 'polypeptide(L)'
;MVKSYQVVITSGARQSLKDITDYIRRTDSDKQANYVSSEVLKLAQSLVKLPNRYPELLTSEATGAIYRYIPNRYKVKIIYTVQEDKDRVIVVRMYHDRQSLDALKKILP
;
A
#
# COMPACT_ATOMS: atom_id res chain seq x y z
N MET A 1 8.27 22.13 14.10
CA MET A 1 8.16 20.65 14.20
C MET A 1 7.63 20.13 12.88
N VAL A 2 8.19 19.04 12.33
CA VAL A 2 7.68 18.44 11.09
C VAL A 2 6.44 17.60 11.44
N LYS A 3 5.30 17.91 10.82
CA LYS A 3 4.04 17.15 10.96
C LYS A 3 4.30 15.68 10.64
N SER A 4 3.89 14.78 11.55
CA SER A 4 4.09 13.33 11.41
C SER A 4 2.75 12.63 11.38
N TYR A 5 2.57 11.71 10.43
CA TYR A 5 1.33 10.97 10.26
C TYR A 5 1.41 9.60 10.94
N GLN A 6 0.30 9.15 11.51
CA GLN A 6 0.13 7.77 11.95
C GLN A 6 -0.18 6.88 10.74
N VAL A 7 0.72 5.94 10.44
CA VAL A 7 0.51 4.94 9.39
C VAL A 7 -0.30 3.77 9.94
N VAL A 8 -1.47 3.52 9.34
CA VAL A 8 -2.39 2.45 9.71
C VAL A 8 -2.49 1.47 8.55
N ILE A 9 -2.04 0.23 8.78
CA ILE A 9 -2.17 -0.86 7.82
C ILE A 9 -3.47 -1.60 8.09
N THR A 10 -4.41 -1.53 7.14
CA THR A 10 -5.72 -2.19 7.25
C THR A 10 -5.59 -3.72 7.20
N SER A 11 -6.61 -4.44 7.67
CA SER A 11 -6.69 -5.90 7.53
C SER A 11 -6.58 -6.34 6.08
N GLY A 12 -7.22 -5.63 5.15
CA GLY A 12 -7.13 -5.94 3.72
C GLY A 12 -5.73 -5.75 3.15
N ALA A 13 -4.99 -4.70 3.56
CA ALA A 13 -3.58 -4.56 3.17
C ALA A 13 -2.68 -5.65 3.77
N ARG A 14 -2.94 -6.09 5.01
CA ARG A 14 -2.22 -7.22 5.61
C ARG A 14 -2.48 -8.52 4.85
N GLN A 15 -3.73 -8.78 4.48
CA GLN A 15 -4.08 -9.94 3.67
C GLN A 15 -3.40 -9.89 2.30
N SER A 16 -3.43 -8.75 1.62
CA SER A 16 -2.71 -8.54 0.37
C SER A 16 -1.21 -8.88 0.49
N LEU A 17 -0.54 -8.39 1.55
CA LEU A 17 0.87 -8.68 1.77
C LEU A 17 1.10 -10.17 2.04
N LYS A 18 0.22 -10.81 2.79
CA LYS A 18 0.26 -12.26 3.02
C LYS A 18 0.14 -13.02 1.70
N ASP A 19 -0.82 -12.70 0.85
CA ASP A 19 -1.02 -13.39 -0.43
C ASP A 19 0.19 -13.23 -1.36
N ILE A 20 0.78 -12.03 -1.40
CA ILE A 20 2.00 -11.73 -2.17
C ILE A 20 3.18 -12.56 -1.64
N THR A 21 3.39 -12.57 -0.32
CA THR A 21 4.51 -13.29 0.29
C THR A 21 4.36 -14.80 0.21
N ASP A 22 3.13 -15.32 0.32
CA ASP A 22 2.82 -16.73 0.11
C ASP A 22 3.07 -17.16 -1.33
N TYR A 23 2.76 -16.31 -2.31
CA TYR A 23 3.10 -16.56 -3.71
C TYR A 23 4.62 -16.61 -3.91
N ILE A 24 5.37 -15.61 -3.41
CA ILE A 24 6.83 -15.56 -3.52
C ILE A 24 7.46 -16.78 -2.86
N ARG A 25 6.97 -17.18 -1.68
CA ARG A 25 7.46 -18.37 -0.96
C ARG A 25 7.33 -19.64 -1.80
N ARG A 26 6.20 -19.81 -2.51
CA ARG A 26 5.95 -20.98 -3.37
C ARG A 26 6.76 -20.98 -4.66
N THR A 27 7.06 -19.80 -5.22
CA THR A 27 7.72 -19.69 -6.53
C THR A 27 9.22 -19.40 -6.49
N ASP A 28 9.73 -18.95 -5.34
CA ASP A 28 11.11 -18.54 -5.15
C ASP A 28 11.65 -19.13 -3.84
N SER A 29 11.46 -18.46 -2.71
CA SER A 29 12.01 -18.89 -1.42
C SER A 29 11.39 -18.15 -0.24
N ASP A 30 11.47 -18.77 0.95
CA ASP A 30 11.11 -18.14 2.22
C ASP A 30 11.92 -16.87 2.49
N LYS A 31 13.22 -16.90 2.18
CA LYS A 31 14.12 -15.77 2.37
C LYS A 31 13.65 -14.57 1.53
N GLN A 32 13.30 -14.79 0.27
CA GLN A 32 12.82 -13.72 -0.60
C GLN A 32 11.45 -13.20 -0.14
N ALA A 33 10.54 -14.08 0.26
CA ALA A 33 9.23 -13.68 0.79
C ALA A 33 9.35 -12.77 2.02
N ASN A 34 10.20 -13.16 2.98
CA ASN A 34 10.45 -12.37 4.19
C ASN A 34 11.13 -11.03 3.88
N TYR A 35 12.06 -11.02 2.93
CA TYR A 35 12.74 -9.81 2.48
C TYR A 35 11.76 -8.81 1.86
N VAL A 36 10.94 -9.26 0.90
CA VAL A 36 9.93 -8.40 0.26
C VAL A 36 8.92 -7.87 1.28
N SER A 37 8.46 -8.71 2.20
CA SER A 37 7.56 -8.31 3.29
C SER A 37 8.13 -7.14 4.11
N SER A 38 9.36 -7.30 4.60
CA SER A 38 10.05 -6.30 5.41
C SER A 38 10.20 -4.97 4.66
N GLU A 39 10.60 -5.03 3.39
CA GLU A 39 10.87 -3.85 2.59
C GLU A 39 9.60 -3.09 2.20
N VAL A 40 8.50 -3.82 1.90
CA VAL A 40 7.19 -3.22 1.64
C VAL A 40 6.63 -2.52 2.89
N LEU A 41 6.78 -3.14 4.07
CA LEU A 41 6.35 -2.53 5.33
C LEU A 41 7.16 -1.29 5.70
N LYS A 42 8.49 -1.32 5.52
CA LYS A 42 9.34 -0.13 5.71
C LYS A 42 8.93 1.00 4.78
N LEU A 43 8.62 0.68 3.52
CA LEU A 43 8.19 1.67 2.54
C LEU A 43 6.85 2.30 2.93
N ALA A 44 5.87 1.49 3.38
CA ALA A 44 4.62 1.99 3.94
C ALA A 44 4.87 2.91 5.16
N GLN A 45 5.76 2.51 6.08
CA GLN A 45 6.12 3.31 7.25
C GLN A 45 6.80 4.63 6.89
N SER A 46 7.47 4.72 5.74
CA SER A 46 8.09 5.97 5.29
C SER A 46 7.08 7.09 4.98
N LEU A 47 5.79 6.76 4.83
CA LEU A 47 4.71 7.73 4.63
C LEU A 47 4.47 8.63 5.84
N VAL A 48 5.00 8.30 7.03
CA VAL A 48 4.89 9.13 8.25
C VAL A 48 5.31 10.59 8.00
N LYS A 49 6.30 10.86 7.14
CA LYS A 49 6.86 12.21 6.98
C LYS A 49 6.25 13.01 5.84
N LEU A 50 6.06 12.36 4.67
CA LEU A 50 5.65 13.02 3.43
C LEU A 50 4.70 12.11 2.66
N PRO A 51 3.46 11.91 3.14
CA PRO A 51 2.53 10.99 2.50
C PRO A 51 1.99 11.52 1.17
N ASN A 52 2.06 12.82 0.90
CA ASN A 52 1.59 13.41 -0.36
C ASN A 52 2.64 13.42 -1.48
N ARG A 53 3.83 12.84 -1.27
CA ARG A 53 4.93 12.87 -2.27
C ARG A 53 4.74 11.95 -3.48
N TYR A 54 3.77 11.04 -3.41
CA TYR A 54 3.55 10.02 -4.44
C TYR A 54 2.35 10.37 -5.33
N PRO A 55 2.34 9.88 -6.59
CA PRO A 55 1.28 10.17 -7.53
C PRO A 55 -0.09 9.68 -7.07
N GLU A 56 -1.11 10.39 -7.51
CA GLU A 56 -2.51 9.99 -7.36
C GLU A 56 -2.81 8.83 -8.30
N LEU A 57 -3.53 7.85 -7.78
CA LEU A 57 -4.01 6.68 -8.52
C LEU A 57 -5.43 6.92 -9.02
N LEU A 58 -6.31 7.32 -8.11
CA LEU A 58 -7.73 7.59 -8.36
C LEU A 58 -8.32 8.42 -7.22
N THR A 59 -9.42 9.08 -7.52
CA THR A 59 -10.25 9.76 -6.52
C THR A 59 -11.58 9.03 -6.44
N SER A 60 -12.01 8.64 -5.24
CA SER A 60 -13.32 8.01 -5.03
C SER A 60 -14.40 9.07 -5.16
N GLU A 61 -15.31 8.88 -6.13
CA GLU A 61 -16.43 9.80 -6.36
C GLU A 61 -17.41 9.82 -5.18
N ALA A 62 -17.56 8.68 -4.48
CA ALA A 62 -18.48 8.55 -3.36
C ALA A 62 -18.00 9.27 -2.09
N THR A 63 -16.69 9.31 -1.86
CA THR A 63 -16.11 9.82 -0.60
C THR A 63 -15.24 11.05 -0.77
N GLY A 64 -14.89 11.41 -2.01
CA GLY A 64 -13.87 12.40 -2.32
C GLY A 64 -12.45 11.98 -1.93
N ALA A 65 -12.24 10.75 -1.46
CA ALA A 65 -10.94 10.29 -0.98
C ALA A 65 -9.97 10.11 -2.16
N ILE A 66 -8.80 10.74 -2.04
CA ILE A 66 -7.69 10.57 -2.98
C ILE A 66 -6.89 9.35 -2.56
N TYR A 67 -6.80 8.38 -3.47
CA TYR A 67 -5.93 7.23 -3.33
C TYR A 67 -4.64 7.48 -4.10
N ARG A 68 -3.52 7.22 -3.45
CA ARG A 68 -2.17 7.31 -4.00
C ARG A 68 -1.53 5.93 -4.05
N TYR A 69 -0.48 5.78 -4.85
CA TYR A 69 0.28 4.53 -4.88
C TYR A 69 1.79 4.75 -4.78
N ILE A 70 2.47 3.82 -4.11
CA ILE A 70 3.94 3.80 -4.08
C ILE A 70 4.45 2.80 -5.13
N PRO A 71 5.17 3.25 -6.17
CA PRO A 71 5.95 2.36 -7.02
C PRO A 71 7.17 1.82 -6.25
N ASN A 72 7.47 0.53 -6.39
CA ASN A 72 8.70 -0.05 -5.83
C ASN A 72 9.29 -1.12 -6.74
N ARG A 73 10.57 -1.42 -6.50
CA ARG A 73 11.36 -2.40 -7.26
C ARG A 73 10.85 -3.85 -7.16
N TYR A 74 9.99 -4.13 -6.19
CA TYR A 74 9.44 -5.47 -5.95
C TYR A 74 8.17 -5.73 -6.74
N LYS A 75 7.79 -4.80 -7.63
CA LYS A 75 6.55 -4.88 -8.41
C LYS A 75 5.32 -4.96 -7.49
N VAL A 76 5.40 -4.40 -6.28
CA VAL A 76 4.28 -4.32 -5.34
C VAL A 76 3.80 -2.88 -5.28
N LYS A 77 2.58 -2.59 -5.73
CA LYS A 77 1.94 -1.29 -5.57
C LYS A 77 1.29 -1.21 -4.19
N ILE A 78 1.75 -0.29 -3.35
CA ILE A 78 1.13 0.01 -2.05
C ILE A 78 0.12 1.12 -2.26
N ILE A 79 -1.16 0.88 -1.96
CA ILE A 79 -2.23 1.84 -2.17
C ILE A 79 -2.70 2.37 -0.83
N TYR A 80 -2.75 3.69 -0.73
CA TYR A 80 -3.07 4.37 0.52
C TYR A 80 -3.85 5.65 0.26
N THR A 81 -4.49 6.15 1.32
CA THR A 81 -5.13 7.45 1.35
C THR A 81 -4.65 8.23 2.57
N VAL A 82 -4.76 9.55 2.51
CA VAL A 82 -4.31 10.48 3.56
C VAL A 82 -5.54 11.15 4.16
N GLN A 83 -5.71 11.00 5.46
CA GLN A 83 -6.71 11.70 6.26
C GLN A 83 -6.01 12.86 6.97
N GLU A 84 -5.99 14.01 6.29
CA GLU A 84 -5.32 15.23 6.75
C GLU A 84 -5.90 15.77 8.07
N ASP A 85 -7.19 15.54 8.30
CA ASP A 85 -7.93 15.92 9.52
C ASP A 85 -7.51 15.12 10.76
N LYS A 86 -6.98 13.91 10.56
CA LYS A 86 -6.62 12.96 11.63
C LYS A 86 -5.12 12.69 11.70
N ASP A 87 -4.33 13.34 10.85
CA ASP A 87 -2.90 13.07 10.66
C ASP A 87 -2.64 11.57 10.45
N ARG A 88 -3.47 10.94 9.60
CA ARG A 88 -3.42 9.49 9.37
C ARG A 88 -3.15 9.17 7.91
N VAL A 89 -2.39 8.10 7.72
CA VAL A 89 -2.20 7.46 6.43
C VAL A 89 -2.77 6.06 6.52
N ILE A 90 -3.77 5.78 5.70
CA ILE A 90 -4.44 4.47 5.70
C ILE A 90 -3.93 3.69 4.49
N VAL A 91 -3.19 2.62 4.74
CA VAL A 91 -2.77 1.67 3.72
C VAL A 91 -3.91 0.67 3.50
N VAL A 92 -4.57 0.78 2.36
CA VAL A 92 -5.84 0.12 2.07
C VAL A 92 -5.62 -1.24 1.44
N ARG A 93 -4.69 -1.34 0.49
CA ARG A 93 -4.36 -2.58 -0.23
C ARG A 93 -2.94 -2.57 -0.74
N MET A 94 -2.44 -3.76 -1.07
CA MET A 94 -1.18 -3.95 -1.79
C MET A 94 -1.42 -4.88 -2.97
N TYR A 95 -0.78 -4.63 -4.10
CA TYR A 95 -0.96 -5.46 -5.30
C TYR A 95 0.38 -5.79 -5.90
N HIS A 96 0.59 -7.03 -6.30
CA HIS A 96 1.70 -7.32 -7.20
C HIS A 96 1.30 -6.89 -8.62
N ASP A 97 2.19 -6.29 -9.43
CA ASP A 97 1.88 -5.75 -10.78
C ASP A 97 1.26 -6.77 -11.75
N ARG A 98 1.31 -8.06 -11.43
CA ARG A 98 0.65 -9.12 -12.21
C ARG A 98 -0.86 -9.19 -11.92
N GLN A 99 -1.36 -8.52 -10.88
CA GLN A 99 -2.77 -8.37 -10.56
C GLN A 99 -3.29 -7.10 -11.26
N SER A 100 -4.31 -7.27 -12.12
CA SER A 100 -4.84 -6.19 -12.98
C SER A 100 -5.41 -5.02 -12.16
N LEU A 101 -5.19 -3.80 -12.66
CA LEU A 101 -5.75 -2.54 -12.16
C LEU A 101 -7.30 -2.53 -12.22
N ASP A 102 -7.91 -3.34 -13.07
CA ASP A 102 -9.38 -3.43 -13.17
C ASP A 102 -10.01 -4.15 -11.98
N ALA A 103 -9.28 -5.10 -11.36
CA ALA A 103 -9.74 -5.70 -10.11
C ALA A 103 -9.75 -4.65 -8.98
N LEU A 104 -8.85 -3.67 -9.06
CA LEU A 104 -8.63 -2.64 -8.07
C LEU A 104 -9.83 -1.68 -7.92
N LYS A 105 -10.43 -1.26 -9.04
CA LYS A 105 -11.62 -0.40 -9.06
C LYS A 105 -12.87 -1.07 -8.47
N LYS A 106 -12.93 -2.41 -8.47
CA LYS A 106 -14.07 -3.17 -7.93
C LYS A 106 -14.01 -3.40 -6.42
N ILE A 107 -12.83 -3.23 -5.81
CA ILE A 107 -12.55 -3.62 -4.41
C ILE A 107 -12.37 -2.38 -3.51
N LEU A 108 -12.08 -1.23 -4.10
CA LEU A 108 -12.03 0.05 -3.38
C LEU A 108 -13.46 0.59 -3.27
N PRO A 109 -13.92 0.94 -2.04
CA PRO A 109 -15.24 1.51 -1.83
C PRO A 109 -15.38 2.94 -2.37
#